data_AF-A0A7J7KR74-F1
#
_entry.id   AF-A0A7J7KR74-F1
#
_cell.length_a   1.000
_cell.length_b   1.000
_cell.length_c   1.000
_cell.angle_alpha   90.00
_cell.angle_beta   90.00
_cell.angle_gamma   90.00
#
_symmetry.space_group_name_H-M   'P 1'
#
loop_
_entity.id
_entity.type
_entity.pdbx_description
1 polymer ?
#
loop_
_entity_poly.entity_id
_entity_poly.type
_entity_poly.pdbx_seq_one_letter_code
_entity_poly.pdbx_strand_id
1 'polypeptide(L)'
;MSRIDTLLCRLQDIKFESMQQDVVAATIRNEILQKKPLPNSYIMNFMKVFMSKIEEFGGEISEVTFEAYGDILTKPVSEITYKHYDVKGVSISLQENNTLIAEGTTGLKTWQASQRMAEYLVDDCSLLKDKHVLELGAGLGLLGLTVCSLCNCGSYLLSDHHSSVLHKLQRNIAENSNNLLCIPSVVDIDWEEVSQNGFTNSLKEKIQCVDVVLAADVVYDVKIIQPLVQTLLLIIEIMKEEGKIFVASTIRNEATYESFLKELDKHGLVSNEITKHHLNYLFMIRQPT
;
A
#
# COMPACT_ATOMS: atom_id res chain seq x y z
N MET A 1 -18.43 1.19 16.33
CA MET A 1 -17.20 1.24 17.14
C MET A 1 -16.16 0.41 16.42
N SER A 2 -15.05 1.00 16.02
CA SER A 2 -13.95 0.23 15.42
C SER A 2 -13.38 -0.74 16.47
N ARG A 3 -12.74 -1.83 16.06
CA ARG A 3 -11.99 -2.72 16.98
C ARG A 3 -11.00 -1.94 17.85
N ILE A 4 -10.46 -0.83 17.31
CA ILE A 4 -9.55 0.08 18.00
C ILE A 4 -10.27 0.86 19.11
N ASP A 5 -11.47 1.39 18.89
CA ASP A 5 -12.21 2.14 19.93
C ASP A 5 -12.54 1.26 21.15
N THR A 6 -12.88 -0.02 20.92
CA THR A 6 -13.10 -1.01 21.98
C THR A 6 -11.81 -1.36 22.71
N LEU A 7 -10.67 -1.41 22.02
CA LEU A 7 -9.34 -1.61 22.59
C LEU A 7 -8.89 -0.39 23.42
N LEU A 8 -9.15 0.83 22.95
CA LEU A 8 -8.80 2.07 23.64
C LEU A 8 -9.57 2.25 24.96
N CYS A 9 -10.86 1.89 24.99
CA CYS A 9 -11.65 1.88 26.23
C CYS A 9 -11.17 0.85 27.26
N ARG A 10 -10.49 -0.22 26.80
CA ARG A 10 -9.94 -1.30 27.64
C ARG A 10 -8.42 -1.19 27.83
N LEU A 11 -7.80 -0.11 27.37
CA LEU A 11 -6.35 0.08 27.52
C LEU A 11 -5.92 0.02 28.98
N GLN A 12 -6.74 0.53 29.91
CA GLN A 12 -6.43 0.44 31.34
C GLN A 12 -6.46 -0.99 31.87
N ASP A 13 -7.22 -1.89 31.23
CA ASP A 13 -7.34 -3.29 31.66
C ASP A 13 -6.05 -4.07 31.43
N ILE A 14 -5.11 -3.57 30.61
CA ILE A 14 -3.81 -4.23 30.40
C ILE A 14 -3.00 -4.34 31.70
N LYS A 15 -3.34 -3.56 32.73
CA LYS A 15 -2.75 -3.71 34.07
C LYS A 15 -3.07 -5.06 34.72
N PHE A 16 -4.12 -5.74 34.28
CA PHE A 16 -4.50 -7.06 34.76
C PHE A 16 -3.82 -8.15 33.94
N GLU A 17 -3.30 -9.17 34.63
CA GLU A 17 -2.57 -10.28 34.02
C GLU A 17 -3.33 -10.95 32.86
N SER A 18 -4.63 -11.20 33.01
CA SER A 18 -5.44 -11.85 31.97
C SER A 18 -5.43 -11.08 30.65
N MET A 19 -5.50 -9.75 30.72
CA MET A 19 -5.45 -8.90 29.52
C MET A 19 -4.04 -8.88 28.92
N GLN A 20 -2.99 -8.97 29.75
CA GLN A 20 -1.63 -9.11 29.23
C GLN A 20 -1.45 -10.41 28.46
N GLN A 21 -1.94 -11.53 29.01
CA GLN A 21 -1.93 -12.83 28.34
C GLN A 21 -2.67 -12.76 26.99
N ASP A 22 -3.85 -12.13 26.96
CA ASP A 22 -4.63 -11.95 25.72
C ASP A 22 -3.87 -11.13 24.68
N VAL A 23 -3.22 -10.02 25.08
CA VAL A 23 -2.43 -9.20 24.17
C VAL A 23 -1.21 -9.96 23.64
N VAL A 24 -0.47 -10.66 24.49
CA VAL A 24 0.70 -11.46 24.09
C VAL A 24 0.28 -12.58 23.14
N ALA A 25 -0.83 -13.27 23.41
CA ALA A 25 -1.38 -14.31 22.55
C ALA A 25 -1.83 -13.77 21.19
N ALA A 26 -2.50 -12.61 21.17
CA ALA A 26 -3.00 -11.99 19.95
C ALA A 26 -1.90 -11.33 19.09
N THR A 27 -0.74 -11.01 19.69
CA THR A 27 0.37 -10.32 19.02
C THR A 27 1.62 -11.21 18.91
N ILE A 28 2.44 -11.28 19.95
CA ILE A 28 3.77 -11.93 19.91
C ILE A 28 3.67 -13.43 19.60
N ARG A 29 2.70 -14.11 20.22
CA ARG A 29 2.49 -15.56 20.08
C ARG A 29 1.47 -15.91 19.00
N ASN A 30 1.06 -14.94 18.18
CA ASN A 30 0.13 -15.16 17.09
C ASN A 30 0.74 -16.04 15.98
N GLU A 31 0.00 -17.04 15.51
CA GLU A 31 0.50 -17.97 14.47
C GLU A 31 0.87 -17.30 13.15
N ILE A 32 0.12 -16.26 12.74
CA ILE A 32 0.42 -15.50 11.52
C ILE A 32 1.76 -14.80 11.69
N LEU A 33 1.99 -14.17 12.84
CA LEU A 33 3.24 -13.45 13.13
C LEU A 33 4.43 -14.40 13.36
N GLN A 34 4.18 -15.68 13.66
CA GLN A 34 5.23 -16.69 13.68
C GLN A 34 5.65 -17.12 12.27
N LYS A 35 4.69 -17.29 11.35
CA LYS A 35 4.95 -17.69 9.96
C LYS A 35 5.41 -16.52 9.08
N LYS A 36 4.89 -15.34 9.36
CA LYS A 36 5.13 -14.08 8.63
C LYS A 36 5.55 -13.01 9.63
N PRO A 37 6.84 -12.99 10.04
CA PRO A 37 7.28 -12.18 11.16
C PRO A 37 7.34 -10.69 10.84
N LEU A 38 6.93 -9.86 11.81
CA LEU A 38 7.19 -8.43 11.81
C LEU A 38 8.69 -8.14 12.03
N PRO A 39 9.17 -6.94 11.70
CA PRO A 39 10.54 -6.54 12.03
C PRO A 39 10.81 -6.63 13.55
N ASN A 40 11.92 -7.27 13.95
CA ASN A 40 12.25 -7.42 15.37
C ASN A 40 12.29 -6.08 16.11
N SER A 41 12.79 -5.02 15.47
CA SER A 41 12.80 -3.66 16.04
C SER A 41 11.39 -3.13 16.35
N TYR A 42 10.42 -3.43 15.49
CA TYR A 42 9.02 -3.08 15.69
C TYR A 42 8.42 -3.83 16.88
N ILE A 43 8.61 -5.16 16.93
CA ILE A 43 8.12 -6.00 18.02
C ILE A 43 8.74 -5.58 19.36
N MET A 44 10.05 -5.31 19.37
CA MET A 44 10.77 -4.82 20.55
C MET A 44 10.23 -3.48 21.04
N ASN A 45 9.95 -2.54 20.12
CA ASN A 45 9.39 -1.24 20.48
C ASN A 45 7.97 -1.39 21.03
N PHE A 46 7.14 -2.23 20.40
CA PHE A 46 5.80 -2.54 20.90
C PHE A 46 5.84 -3.08 22.33
N MET A 47 6.69 -4.08 22.62
CA MET A 47 6.80 -4.66 23.96
C MET A 47 7.25 -3.63 25.01
N LYS A 48 8.23 -2.78 24.68
CA LYS A 48 8.66 -1.70 25.57
C LYS A 48 7.53 -0.72 25.89
N VAL A 49 6.78 -0.30 24.88
CA VAL A 49 5.62 0.59 25.06
C VAL A 49 4.53 -0.12 25.87
N PHE A 50 4.29 -1.39 25.59
CA PHE A 50 3.27 -2.19 26.28
C PHE A 50 3.58 -2.35 27.77
N MET A 51 4.81 -2.76 28.11
CA MET A 51 5.29 -2.87 29.50
C MET A 51 5.24 -1.52 30.22
N SER A 52 5.70 -0.44 29.57
CA SER A 52 5.63 0.90 30.15
C SER A 52 4.18 1.35 30.42
N LYS A 53 3.23 0.99 29.55
CA LYS A 53 1.81 1.31 29.75
C LYS A 53 1.15 0.49 30.86
N ILE A 54 1.56 -0.76 31.05
CA ILE A 54 1.13 -1.57 32.21
C ILE A 54 1.52 -0.87 33.52
N GLU A 55 2.78 -0.43 33.63
CA GLU A 55 3.29 0.27 34.80
C GLU A 55 2.60 1.63 35.00
N GLU A 56 2.37 2.40 33.93
CA GLU A 56 1.64 3.68 33.98
C GLU A 56 0.22 3.53 34.53
N PHE A 57 -0.44 2.40 34.24
CA PHE A 57 -1.77 2.10 34.77
C PHE A 57 -1.74 1.41 36.16
N GLY A 58 -0.58 1.31 36.79
CA GLY A 58 -0.38 0.74 38.12
C GLY A 58 -0.45 -0.79 38.17
N GLY A 59 -0.22 -1.46 37.04
CA GLY A 59 -0.14 -2.92 36.96
C GLY A 59 1.27 -3.45 37.14
N GLU A 60 1.38 -4.70 37.57
CA GLU A 60 2.63 -5.45 37.53
C GLU A 60 2.74 -6.21 36.19
N ILE A 61 3.94 -6.27 35.65
CA ILE A 61 4.20 -7.01 34.39
C ILE A 61 4.19 -8.50 34.70
N SER A 62 3.30 -9.23 34.03
CA SER A 62 3.13 -10.67 34.23
C SER A 62 4.34 -11.48 33.75
N GLU A 63 4.50 -12.69 34.30
CA GLU A 63 5.54 -13.64 33.87
C GLU A 63 5.44 -13.93 32.37
N VAL A 64 4.23 -14.15 31.84
CA VAL A 64 3.98 -14.39 30.41
C VAL A 64 4.48 -13.23 29.52
N THR A 65 4.32 -11.99 29.98
CA THR A 65 4.81 -10.80 29.25
C THR A 65 6.34 -10.71 29.28
N PHE A 66 6.96 -10.98 30.43
CA PHE A 66 8.41 -11.01 30.58
C PHE A 66 9.05 -12.13 29.74
N GLU A 67 8.49 -13.34 29.77
CA GLU A 67 8.92 -14.46 28.92
C GLU A 67 8.87 -14.08 27.45
N ALA A 68 7.73 -13.55 26.98
CA ALA A 68 7.57 -13.15 25.59
C ALA A 68 8.61 -12.09 25.18
N TYR A 69 8.94 -11.15 26.07
CA TYR A 69 9.99 -10.17 25.82
C TYR A 69 11.39 -10.81 25.76
N GLY A 70 11.69 -11.74 26.67
CA GLY A 70 12.94 -12.52 26.69
C GLY A 70 13.13 -13.37 25.43
N ASP A 71 12.06 -13.99 24.94
CA ASP A 71 12.06 -14.75 23.70
C ASP A 71 12.46 -13.87 22.51
N ILE A 72 11.94 -12.64 22.44
CA ILE A 72 12.28 -11.71 21.35
C ILE A 72 13.75 -11.30 21.39
N LEU A 73 14.32 -11.09 22.58
CA LEU A 73 15.72 -10.70 22.75
C LEU A 73 16.70 -11.78 22.31
N THR A 74 16.30 -13.05 22.42
CA THR A 74 17.15 -14.20 22.09
C THR A 74 16.90 -14.73 20.68
N LYS A 75 15.76 -14.41 20.07
CA LYS A 75 15.40 -14.86 18.73
C LYS A 75 16.34 -14.27 17.66
N PRO A 76 16.87 -15.09 16.73
CA PRO A 76 17.64 -14.57 15.62
C PRO A 76 16.81 -13.60 14.78
N VAL A 77 17.48 -12.59 14.23
CA VAL A 77 16.84 -11.60 13.36
C VAL A 77 16.42 -12.30 12.06
N SER A 78 15.13 -12.26 11.75
CA SER A 78 14.64 -12.77 10.47
C SER A 78 15.12 -11.88 9.32
N GLU A 79 15.69 -12.50 8.29
CA GLU A 79 16.05 -11.80 7.05
C GLU A 79 14.80 -11.36 6.25
N ILE A 80 13.71 -12.10 6.41
CA ILE A 80 12.43 -11.83 5.76
C ILE A 80 11.46 -11.28 6.80
N THR A 81 10.89 -10.12 6.51
CA THR A 81 9.88 -9.47 7.35
C THR A 81 8.64 -9.11 6.56
N TYR A 82 7.53 -9.04 7.27
CA TYR A 82 6.22 -8.73 6.71
C TYR A 82 5.63 -7.48 7.36
N LYS A 83 4.67 -6.90 6.64
CA LYS A 83 3.72 -5.95 7.17
C LYS A 83 2.31 -6.45 6.89
N HIS A 84 1.46 -6.34 7.89
CA HIS A 84 0.09 -6.84 7.85
C HIS A 84 -0.89 -5.68 7.90
N TYR A 85 -1.91 -5.76 7.06
CA TYR A 85 -2.97 -4.77 6.94
C TYR A 85 -4.31 -5.48 7.11
N ASP A 86 -5.15 -4.99 8.02
CA ASP A 86 -6.56 -5.39 8.11
C ASP A 86 -7.40 -4.28 7.49
N VAL A 87 -8.06 -4.60 6.38
CA VAL A 87 -8.96 -3.67 5.69
C VAL A 87 -10.32 -4.35 5.58
N LYS A 88 -11.31 -3.82 6.31
CA LYS A 88 -12.67 -4.36 6.38
C LYS A 88 -12.74 -5.87 6.69
N GLY A 89 -11.84 -6.35 7.56
CA GLY A 89 -11.78 -7.76 7.95
C GLY A 89 -11.05 -8.68 6.98
N VAL A 90 -10.50 -8.16 5.88
CA VAL A 90 -9.54 -8.88 5.03
C VAL A 90 -8.12 -8.55 5.49
N SER A 91 -7.32 -9.58 5.70
CA SER A 91 -5.91 -9.46 6.04
C SER A 91 -5.04 -9.56 4.79
N ILE A 92 -4.28 -8.51 4.50
CA ILE A 92 -3.25 -8.46 3.46
C ILE A 92 -1.87 -8.48 4.12
N SER A 93 -1.03 -9.46 3.75
CA SER A 93 0.33 -9.61 4.28
C SER A 93 1.36 -9.42 3.19
N LEU A 94 2.25 -8.45 3.34
CA LEU A 94 3.24 -8.09 2.33
C LEU A 94 4.64 -8.30 2.87
N GLN A 95 5.47 -9.04 2.15
CA GLN A 95 6.89 -9.10 2.40
C GLN A 95 7.51 -7.75 2.04
N GLU A 96 8.15 -7.10 3.01
CA GLU A 96 8.62 -5.71 2.91
C GLU A 96 10.06 -5.58 3.40
N ASN A 97 10.82 -4.64 2.83
CA ASN A 97 12.16 -4.31 3.34
C ASN A 97 12.08 -3.41 4.57
N ASN A 98 13.07 -3.52 5.45
CA ASN A 98 13.11 -2.73 6.69
C ASN A 98 13.56 -1.28 6.46
N THR A 99 14.41 -1.02 5.47
CA THR A 99 14.92 0.31 5.13
C THR A 99 14.00 1.05 4.15
N LEU A 100 13.98 2.39 4.21
CA LEU A 100 13.17 3.23 3.32
C LEU A 100 13.60 3.14 1.85
N ILE A 101 14.91 3.06 1.63
CA ILE A 101 15.52 2.80 0.34
C ILE A 101 16.26 1.47 0.48
N ALA A 102 15.98 0.56 -0.44
CA ALA A 102 16.68 -0.71 -0.53
C ALA A 102 16.98 -0.99 -1.99
N GLU A 103 18.17 -1.49 -2.28
CA GLU A 103 18.56 -1.88 -3.64
C GLU A 103 18.42 -0.74 -4.68
N GLY A 104 18.51 0.52 -4.24
CA GLY A 104 18.39 1.69 -5.11
C GLY A 104 16.95 2.13 -5.42
N THR A 105 15.94 1.54 -4.79
CA THR A 105 14.53 1.86 -5.02
C THR A 105 13.75 2.11 -3.71
N THR A 106 12.66 2.88 -3.81
CA THR A 106 11.66 3.11 -2.76
C THR A 106 10.47 2.14 -2.86
N GLY A 107 10.36 1.35 -3.93
CA GLY A 107 9.24 0.45 -4.20
C GLY A 107 9.23 -0.83 -3.34
N LEU A 108 10.27 -1.06 -2.54
CA LEU A 108 10.38 -2.19 -1.59
C LEU A 108 9.76 -1.88 -0.22
N LYS A 109 9.04 -0.76 -0.13
CA LYS A 109 8.25 -0.29 1.00
C LYS A 109 6.84 0.03 0.53
N THR A 110 5.91 -0.08 1.46
CA THR A 110 4.52 0.34 1.35
C THR A 110 4.39 1.79 1.81
N TRP A 111 3.57 2.55 1.08
CA TRP A 111 3.44 3.99 1.30
C TRP A 111 2.00 4.37 1.66
N GLN A 112 1.86 5.50 2.36
CA GLN A 112 0.62 5.91 3.00
C GLN A 112 -0.49 6.20 1.98
N ALA A 113 -0.18 6.77 0.82
CA ALA A 113 -1.20 7.06 -0.19
C ALA A 113 -1.85 5.79 -0.72
N SER A 114 -1.11 4.69 -0.87
CA SER A 114 -1.66 3.40 -1.31
C SER A 114 -2.70 2.86 -0.34
N GLN A 115 -2.42 2.95 0.97
CA GLN A 115 -3.38 2.54 1.99
C GLN A 115 -4.65 3.39 1.95
N ARG A 116 -4.50 4.72 1.91
CA ARG A 116 -5.64 5.65 1.91
C ARG A 116 -6.50 5.52 0.66
N MET A 117 -5.87 5.34 -0.49
CA MET A 117 -6.55 5.11 -1.75
C MET A 117 -7.28 3.77 -1.74
N ALA A 118 -6.70 2.72 -1.13
CA ALA A 118 -7.38 1.45 -0.96
C ALA A 118 -8.63 1.59 -0.09
N GLU A 119 -8.52 2.23 1.08
CA GLU A 119 -9.65 2.51 1.99
C GLU A 119 -10.78 3.27 1.25
N TYR A 120 -10.42 4.29 0.47
CA TYR A 120 -11.37 5.04 -0.36
C TYR A 120 -12.13 4.18 -1.37
N LEU A 121 -11.41 3.33 -2.10
CA LEU A 121 -11.99 2.52 -3.18
C LEU A 121 -12.84 1.37 -2.64
N VAL A 122 -12.48 0.79 -1.49
CA VAL A 122 -13.26 -0.29 -0.88
C VAL A 122 -14.44 0.21 -0.05
N ASP A 123 -14.51 1.52 0.23
CA ASP A 123 -15.70 2.19 0.76
C ASP A 123 -16.86 2.21 -0.22
N ASP A 124 -16.57 2.41 -1.51
CA ASP A 124 -17.52 2.23 -2.59
C ASP A 124 -16.81 1.67 -3.83
N CYS A 125 -16.96 0.35 -4.04
CA CYS A 125 -16.37 -0.34 -5.18
C CYS A 125 -17.04 0.01 -6.53
N SER A 126 -18.04 0.89 -6.57
CA SER A 126 -18.75 1.27 -7.81
C SER A 126 -17.82 1.76 -8.93
N LEU A 127 -16.72 2.43 -8.57
CA LEU A 127 -15.71 2.92 -9.52
C LEU A 127 -14.94 1.78 -10.21
N LEU A 128 -14.85 0.61 -9.57
CA LEU A 128 -14.00 -0.50 -10.01
C LEU A 128 -14.81 -1.73 -10.44
N LYS A 129 -16.10 -1.75 -10.12
CA LYS A 129 -16.98 -2.88 -10.41
C LYS A 129 -16.99 -3.18 -11.92
N ASP A 130 -16.60 -4.41 -12.26
CA ASP A 130 -16.54 -4.93 -13.62
C ASP A 130 -15.63 -4.10 -14.55
N LYS A 131 -14.71 -3.30 -13.99
CA LYS A 131 -13.74 -2.47 -14.73
C LYS A 131 -12.40 -3.17 -14.90
N HIS A 132 -11.70 -2.83 -15.97
CA HIS A 132 -10.30 -3.18 -16.20
C HIS A 132 -9.40 -2.10 -15.60
N VAL A 133 -8.62 -2.47 -14.59
CA VAL A 133 -7.83 -1.52 -13.80
C VAL A 133 -6.34 -1.68 -14.10
N LEU A 134 -5.62 -0.56 -14.24
CA LEU A 134 -4.16 -0.49 -14.29
C LEU A 134 -3.65 0.29 -13.08
N GLU A 135 -2.73 -0.28 -12.32
CA GLU A 135 -2.03 0.40 -11.25
C GLU A 135 -0.59 0.75 -11.69
N LEU A 136 -0.26 2.04 -11.72
CA LEU A 136 1.07 2.57 -11.97
C LEU A 136 1.85 2.71 -10.67
N GLY A 137 3.07 2.16 -10.63
CA GLY A 137 3.93 2.23 -9.44
C GLY A 137 3.34 1.45 -8.28
N ALA A 138 2.95 0.20 -8.53
CA ALA A 138 2.27 -0.66 -7.57
C ALA A 138 3.16 -1.04 -6.37
N GLY A 139 4.48 -0.94 -6.50
CA GLY A 139 5.43 -1.31 -5.45
C GLY A 139 5.20 -2.75 -5.01
N LEU A 140 4.92 -2.95 -3.72
CA LEU A 140 4.64 -4.26 -3.14
C LEU A 140 3.19 -4.74 -3.31
N GLY A 141 2.32 -3.94 -3.94
CA GLY A 141 0.95 -4.31 -4.33
C GLY A 141 -0.12 -4.05 -3.27
N LEU A 142 0.13 -3.20 -2.28
CA LEU A 142 -0.84 -2.95 -1.19
C LEU A 142 -2.21 -2.51 -1.71
N LEU A 143 -2.24 -1.52 -2.61
CA LEU A 143 -3.48 -1.00 -3.16
C LEU A 143 -4.21 -2.07 -3.97
N GLY A 144 -3.56 -2.61 -5.01
CA GLY A 144 -4.23 -3.58 -5.88
C GLY A 144 -4.58 -4.90 -5.20
N LEU A 145 -3.78 -5.42 -4.26
CA LEU A 145 -4.16 -6.62 -3.51
C LEU A 145 -5.36 -6.37 -2.60
N THR A 146 -5.42 -5.20 -1.95
CA THR A 146 -6.59 -4.83 -1.13
C THR A 146 -7.85 -4.71 -1.98
N VAL A 147 -7.75 -4.02 -3.12
CA VAL A 147 -8.85 -3.86 -4.08
C VAL A 147 -9.28 -5.21 -4.64
N CYS A 148 -8.35 -6.04 -5.09
CA CYS A 148 -8.65 -7.38 -5.65
C CYS A 148 -9.28 -8.33 -4.62
N SER A 149 -9.09 -8.09 -3.32
CA SER A 149 -9.74 -8.85 -2.26
C SER A 149 -11.15 -8.39 -1.91
N LEU A 150 -11.50 -7.13 -2.18
CA LEU A 150 -12.72 -6.50 -1.66
C LEU A 150 -13.67 -5.98 -2.75
N CYS A 151 -13.16 -5.70 -3.94
CA CYS A 151 -13.91 -5.18 -5.07
C CYS A 151 -13.89 -6.16 -6.25
N ASN A 152 -15.05 -6.37 -6.87
CA ASN A 152 -15.18 -7.23 -8.06
C ASN A 152 -14.73 -6.47 -9.33
N CYS A 153 -13.44 -6.49 -9.61
CA CYS A 153 -12.89 -5.92 -10.85
C CYS A 153 -13.04 -6.91 -12.01
N GLY A 154 -13.17 -6.40 -13.24
CA GLY A 154 -13.14 -7.25 -14.44
C GLY A 154 -11.74 -7.82 -14.70
N SER A 155 -10.71 -6.99 -14.56
CA SER A 155 -9.30 -7.41 -14.49
C SER A 155 -8.46 -6.36 -13.77
N TYR A 156 -7.29 -6.76 -13.28
CA TYR A 156 -6.37 -5.84 -12.60
C TYR A 156 -4.93 -6.08 -13.07
N LEU A 157 -4.27 -5.03 -13.54
CA LEU A 157 -2.87 -5.00 -13.93
C LEU A 157 -2.07 -4.21 -12.89
N LEU A 158 -1.10 -4.85 -12.25
CA LEU A 158 -0.14 -4.21 -11.37
C LEU A 158 1.12 -3.90 -12.18
N SER A 159 1.57 -2.65 -12.19
CA SER A 159 2.78 -2.26 -12.90
C SER A 159 3.81 -1.60 -11.99
N ASP A 160 5.07 -1.94 -12.23
CA ASP A 160 6.26 -1.30 -11.69
C ASP A 160 7.39 -1.55 -12.71
N HIS A 161 8.63 -1.18 -12.41
CA HIS A 161 9.77 -1.42 -13.30
C HIS A 161 10.91 -2.15 -12.60
N HIS A 162 11.22 -1.77 -11.36
CA HIS A 162 12.43 -2.27 -10.72
C HIS A 162 12.34 -3.79 -10.49
N SER A 163 13.31 -4.54 -10.98
CA SER A 163 13.26 -6.02 -11.01
C SER A 163 13.02 -6.65 -9.64
N SER A 164 13.68 -6.15 -8.58
CA SER A 164 13.45 -6.59 -7.19
C SER A 164 12.03 -6.30 -6.70
N VAL A 165 11.43 -5.19 -7.14
CA VAL A 165 10.05 -4.82 -6.80
C VAL A 165 9.10 -5.77 -7.49
N LEU A 166 9.23 -5.96 -8.81
CA LEU A 166 8.42 -6.90 -9.59
C LEU A 166 8.49 -8.33 -9.03
N HIS A 167 9.69 -8.78 -8.64
CA HIS A 167 9.85 -10.09 -8.01
C HIS A 167 9.10 -10.18 -6.67
N LYS A 168 9.25 -9.19 -5.77
CA LYS A 168 8.54 -9.21 -4.47
C LYS A 168 7.04 -9.02 -4.63
N LEU A 169 6.59 -8.22 -5.58
CA LEU A 169 5.18 -8.07 -5.94
C LEU A 169 4.56 -9.41 -6.33
N GLN A 170 5.22 -10.19 -7.19
CA GLN A 170 4.76 -11.54 -7.55
C GLN A 170 4.67 -12.48 -6.34
N ARG A 171 5.67 -12.43 -5.42
CA ARG A 171 5.60 -13.19 -4.16
C ARG A 171 4.40 -12.75 -3.32
N ASN A 172 4.18 -11.45 -3.17
CA ASN A 172 3.05 -10.92 -2.41
C ASN A 172 1.69 -11.31 -3.01
N ILE A 173 1.56 -11.39 -4.33
CA ILE A 173 0.35 -11.92 -4.98
C ILE A 173 0.13 -13.37 -4.56
N ALA A 174 1.17 -14.22 -4.65
CA ALA A 174 1.07 -15.62 -4.25
C ALA A 174 0.68 -15.78 -2.77
N GLU A 175 1.28 -14.97 -1.89
CA GLU A 175 1.04 -14.97 -0.44
C GLU A 175 -0.39 -14.57 -0.03
N ASN A 176 -1.11 -13.86 -0.89
CA ASN A 176 -2.48 -13.37 -0.62
C ASN A 176 -3.54 -14.01 -1.53
N SER A 177 -3.14 -14.91 -2.42
CA SER A 177 -3.99 -15.50 -3.48
C SER A 177 -5.31 -16.09 -2.98
N ASN A 178 -5.33 -16.70 -1.79
CA ASN A 178 -6.53 -17.30 -1.19
C ASN A 178 -7.62 -16.27 -0.81
N ASN A 179 -7.27 -14.99 -0.71
CA ASN A 179 -8.19 -13.92 -0.32
C ASN A 179 -8.64 -13.06 -1.52
N LEU A 180 -8.22 -13.39 -2.74
CA LEU A 180 -8.47 -12.55 -3.92
C LEU A 180 -9.77 -12.97 -4.62
N LEU A 181 -10.64 -11.99 -4.89
CA LEU A 181 -11.82 -12.15 -5.76
C LEU A 181 -11.40 -12.22 -7.24
N CYS A 182 -10.34 -11.50 -7.60
CA CYS A 182 -9.68 -11.58 -8.90
C CYS A 182 -8.16 -11.62 -8.74
N ILE A 183 -7.47 -12.50 -9.46
CA ILE A 183 -6.01 -12.58 -9.41
C ILE A 183 -5.42 -11.51 -10.34
N PRO A 184 -4.66 -10.53 -9.83
CA PRO A 184 -4.06 -9.50 -10.67
C PRO A 184 -2.88 -10.08 -11.47
N SER A 185 -2.61 -9.48 -12.63
CA SER A 185 -1.42 -9.78 -13.44
C SER A 185 -0.38 -8.68 -13.30
N VAL A 186 0.91 -9.05 -13.35
CA VAL A 186 2.02 -8.09 -13.28
C VAL A 186 2.49 -7.72 -14.67
N VAL A 187 2.76 -6.44 -14.90
CA VAL A 187 3.39 -5.92 -16.12
C VAL A 187 4.55 -5.00 -15.77
N ASP A 188 5.58 -4.98 -16.62
CA ASP A 188 6.71 -4.06 -16.51
C ASP A 188 6.38 -2.78 -17.27
N ILE A 189 6.37 -1.63 -16.59
CA ILE A 189 6.21 -0.31 -17.19
C ILE A 189 7.30 0.60 -16.61
N ASP A 190 8.34 0.82 -17.40
CA ASP A 190 9.32 1.86 -17.18
C ASP A 190 8.83 3.20 -17.76
N TRP A 191 8.59 4.18 -16.89
CA TRP A 191 8.11 5.49 -17.32
C TRP A 191 9.15 6.24 -18.16
N GLU A 192 10.46 6.04 -17.92
CA GLU A 192 11.51 6.72 -18.69
C GLU A 192 11.60 6.17 -20.11
N GLU A 193 11.55 4.85 -20.27
CA GLU A 193 11.51 4.18 -21.57
C GLU A 193 10.22 4.49 -22.33
N VAL A 194 9.06 4.39 -21.67
CA VAL A 194 7.75 4.70 -22.29
C VAL A 194 7.69 6.18 -22.68
N SER A 195 8.24 7.09 -21.88
CA SER A 195 8.28 8.51 -22.24
C SER A 195 9.11 8.79 -23.49
N GLN A 196 10.12 7.99 -23.80
CA GLN A 196 11.01 8.20 -24.94
C GLN A 196 10.54 7.46 -26.20
N ASN A 197 10.12 6.21 -26.03
CA ASN A 197 9.87 5.28 -27.14
C ASN A 197 8.39 4.89 -27.29
N GLY A 198 7.53 5.32 -26.36
CA GLY A 198 6.13 4.93 -26.29
C GLY A 198 5.93 3.49 -25.81
N PHE A 199 4.67 3.07 -25.72
CA PHE A 199 4.36 1.67 -25.37
C PHE A 199 4.69 0.70 -26.51
N THR A 200 5.25 -0.46 -26.15
CA THR A 200 5.35 -1.61 -27.06
C THR A 200 3.96 -2.10 -27.48
N ASN A 201 3.83 -2.73 -28.64
CA ASN A 201 2.54 -3.23 -29.13
C ASN A 201 1.87 -4.19 -28.13
N SER A 202 2.66 -5.05 -27.47
CA SER A 202 2.15 -6.00 -26.47
C SER A 202 1.64 -5.31 -25.20
N LEU A 203 2.23 -4.18 -24.78
CA LEU A 203 1.69 -3.38 -23.68
C LEU A 203 0.45 -2.60 -24.11
N LYS A 204 0.45 -2.02 -25.31
CA LYS A 204 -0.74 -1.35 -25.88
C LYS A 204 -1.95 -2.27 -25.90
N GLU A 205 -1.76 -3.52 -26.33
CA GLU A 205 -2.83 -4.53 -26.38
C GLU A 205 -3.44 -4.84 -25.01
N LYS A 206 -2.64 -4.77 -23.93
CA LYS A 206 -3.11 -4.96 -22.56
C LYS A 206 -3.81 -3.72 -22.00
N ILE A 207 -3.33 -2.53 -22.36
CA ILE A 207 -3.76 -1.24 -21.79
C ILE A 207 -4.99 -0.67 -22.51
N GLN A 208 -5.20 -0.96 -23.79
CA GLN A 208 -6.34 -0.43 -24.58
C GLN A 208 -7.73 -0.74 -23.98
N CYS A 209 -7.84 -1.80 -23.17
CA CYS A 209 -9.09 -2.18 -22.52
C CYS A 209 -9.29 -1.52 -21.15
N VAL A 210 -8.29 -0.80 -20.63
CA VAL A 210 -8.30 -0.19 -19.28
C VAL A 210 -9.37 0.89 -19.20
N ASP A 211 -10.21 0.78 -18.18
CA ASP A 211 -11.23 1.76 -17.84
C ASP A 211 -10.76 2.72 -16.73
N VAL A 212 -9.89 2.23 -15.84
CA VAL A 212 -9.43 2.98 -14.66
C VAL A 212 -7.93 2.81 -14.45
N VAL A 213 -7.22 3.92 -14.31
CA VAL A 213 -5.81 3.95 -13.93
C VAL A 213 -5.71 4.46 -12.50
N LEU A 214 -4.96 3.77 -11.65
CA LEU A 214 -4.67 4.15 -10.28
C LEU A 214 -3.16 4.37 -10.13
N ALA A 215 -2.76 5.41 -9.42
CA ALA A 215 -1.35 5.63 -9.08
C ALA A 215 -1.26 6.21 -7.67
N ALA A 216 -0.50 5.57 -6.78
CA ALA A 216 -0.43 5.97 -5.38
C ALA A 216 1.02 6.22 -4.93
N ASP A 217 1.28 7.40 -4.38
CA ASP A 217 2.61 7.86 -3.94
C ASP A 217 3.68 7.81 -5.06
N VAL A 218 3.27 8.06 -6.31
CA VAL A 218 4.15 8.09 -7.50
C VAL A 218 4.82 9.45 -7.76
N VAL A 219 4.43 10.50 -7.03
CA VAL A 219 4.98 11.86 -7.15
C VAL A 219 5.98 12.11 -6.01
N TYR A 220 7.22 11.66 -6.18
CA TYR A 220 8.23 11.70 -5.11
C TYR A 220 9.62 12.22 -5.53
N ASP A 221 10.00 12.14 -6.81
CA ASP A 221 11.26 12.70 -7.33
C ASP A 221 10.97 13.56 -8.56
N VAL A 222 11.54 14.76 -8.61
CA VAL A 222 11.35 15.70 -9.73
C VAL A 222 11.81 15.11 -11.06
N LYS A 223 12.81 14.22 -11.05
CA LYS A 223 13.35 13.58 -12.26
C LYS A 223 12.34 12.71 -12.98
N ILE A 224 11.45 12.04 -12.23
CA ILE A 224 10.46 11.11 -12.80
C ILE A 224 9.13 11.81 -13.16
N ILE A 225 8.96 13.09 -12.84
CA ILE A 225 7.70 13.81 -13.10
C ILE A 225 7.40 13.89 -14.60
N GLN A 226 8.37 14.31 -15.42
CA GLN A 226 8.16 14.40 -16.86
C GLN A 226 7.92 13.01 -17.49
N PRO A 227 8.70 11.95 -17.16
CA PRO A 227 8.40 10.59 -17.59
C PRO A 227 7.01 10.09 -17.17
N LEU A 228 6.60 10.35 -15.93
CA LEU A 228 5.28 9.98 -15.42
C LEU A 228 4.16 10.68 -16.19
N VAL A 229 4.23 12.00 -16.36
CA VAL A 229 3.20 12.76 -17.09
C VAL A 229 3.12 12.33 -18.55
N GLN A 230 4.26 12.08 -19.21
CA GLN A 230 4.27 11.55 -20.58
C GLN A 230 3.63 10.17 -20.68
N THR A 231 3.88 9.29 -19.69
CA THR A 231 3.23 7.99 -19.60
C THR A 231 1.71 8.14 -19.45
N LEU A 232 1.24 9.07 -18.61
CA LEU A 232 -0.19 9.36 -18.45
C LEU A 232 -0.82 9.84 -19.77
N LEU A 233 -0.16 10.73 -20.51
CA LEU A 233 -0.64 11.20 -21.82
C LEU A 233 -0.80 10.05 -22.81
N LEU A 234 0.21 9.19 -22.92
CA LEU A 234 0.15 8.01 -23.79
C LEU A 234 -0.95 7.04 -23.38
N ILE A 235 -1.21 6.87 -22.08
CA ILE A 235 -2.31 6.04 -21.60
C ILE A 235 -3.65 6.66 -22.00
N ILE A 236 -3.81 7.98 -21.86
CA ILE A 236 -5.02 8.72 -22.27
C ILE A 236 -5.31 8.53 -23.76
N GLU A 237 -4.29 8.51 -24.61
CA GLU A 237 -4.44 8.28 -26.06
C GLU A 237 -4.94 6.87 -26.42
N ILE A 238 -4.72 5.88 -25.54
CA ILE A 238 -4.97 4.46 -25.83
C ILE A 238 -6.20 3.93 -25.08
N MET A 239 -6.52 4.49 -23.92
CA MET A 239 -7.66 4.09 -23.10
C MET A 239 -8.99 4.51 -23.75
N LYS A 240 -10.09 3.94 -23.26
CA LYS A 240 -11.45 4.32 -23.71
C LYS A 240 -11.74 5.79 -23.38
N GLU A 241 -12.56 6.44 -24.20
CA GLU A 241 -12.95 7.86 -24.03
C GLU A 241 -13.50 8.19 -22.63
N GLU A 242 -14.21 7.26 -21.99
CA GLU A 242 -14.78 7.43 -20.65
C GLU A 242 -13.83 7.03 -19.50
N GLY A 243 -12.61 6.62 -19.81
CA GLY A 243 -11.70 6.10 -18.81
C GLY A 243 -11.24 7.18 -17.83
N LYS A 244 -10.84 6.76 -16.63
CA LYS A 244 -10.50 7.67 -15.52
C LYS A 244 -9.12 7.38 -14.96
N ILE A 245 -8.36 8.44 -14.67
CA ILE A 245 -7.06 8.33 -14.01
C ILE A 245 -7.15 8.96 -12.63
N PHE A 246 -6.79 8.18 -11.61
CA PHE A 246 -6.73 8.61 -10.23
C PHE A 246 -5.30 8.59 -9.71
N VAL A 247 -4.83 9.72 -9.19
CA VAL A 247 -3.52 9.84 -8.54
C VAL A 247 -3.70 10.22 -7.09
N ALA A 248 -3.20 9.40 -6.16
CA ALA A 248 -3.14 9.74 -4.74
C ALA A 248 -1.69 10.05 -4.37
N SER A 249 -1.46 11.14 -3.64
CA SER A 249 -0.10 11.51 -3.21
C SER A 249 -0.08 12.04 -1.79
N THR A 250 0.91 11.60 -1.02
CA THR A 250 1.25 12.25 0.25
C THR A 250 2.23 13.38 -0.06
N ILE A 251 1.84 14.63 0.15
CA ILE A 251 2.74 15.78 -0.04
C ILE A 251 3.81 15.75 1.05
N ARG A 252 5.02 15.34 0.66
CA ARG A 252 6.23 15.37 1.50
C ARG A 252 7.15 16.54 1.16
N ASN A 253 7.07 17.01 -0.08
CA ASN A 253 7.81 18.15 -0.59
C ASN A 253 6.89 18.93 -1.53
N GLU A 254 6.57 20.17 -1.14
CA GLU A 254 5.68 21.05 -1.91
C GLU A 254 6.25 21.39 -3.29
N ALA A 255 7.56 21.60 -3.41
CA ALA A 255 8.19 21.91 -4.69
C ALA A 255 8.09 20.75 -5.69
N THR A 256 8.29 19.50 -5.25
CA THR A 256 8.08 18.32 -6.10
C THR A 256 6.63 18.24 -6.56
N TYR A 257 5.69 18.50 -5.66
CA TYR A 257 4.26 18.48 -5.97
C TYR A 257 3.88 19.61 -6.95
N GLU A 258 4.37 20.83 -6.76
CA GLU A 258 4.17 21.93 -7.71
C GLU A 258 4.76 21.63 -9.09
N SER A 259 5.93 21.01 -9.15
CA SER A 259 6.53 20.57 -10.42
C SER A 259 5.61 19.59 -11.17
N PHE A 260 4.92 18.71 -10.45
CA PHE A 260 3.95 17.80 -11.05
C PHE A 260 2.74 18.54 -11.61
N LEU A 261 2.16 19.47 -10.84
CA LEU A 261 1.03 20.28 -11.33
C LEU A 261 1.43 21.14 -12.55
N LYS A 262 2.61 21.74 -12.54
CA LYS A 262 3.14 22.54 -13.67
C LYS A 262 3.35 21.68 -14.91
N GLU A 263 3.86 20.46 -14.77
CA GLU A 263 4.05 19.57 -15.91
C GLU A 263 2.70 19.07 -16.46
N LEU A 264 1.69 18.82 -15.61
CA LEU A 264 0.32 18.53 -16.08
C LEU A 264 -0.26 19.70 -16.89
N ASP A 265 -0.18 20.93 -16.36
CA ASP A 265 -0.71 22.15 -16.99
C ASP A 265 -0.07 22.43 -18.35
N LYS A 266 1.24 22.23 -18.45
CA LYS A 266 2.01 22.36 -19.70
C LYS A 266 1.47 21.49 -20.84
N HIS A 267 0.89 20.34 -20.53
CA HIS A 267 0.28 19.43 -21.51
C HIS A 267 -1.25 19.52 -21.55
N GLY A 268 -1.83 20.54 -20.90
CA GLY A 268 -3.27 20.78 -20.86
C GLY A 268 -4.05 19.76 -20.04
N LEU A 269 -3.40 18.97 -19.17
CA LEU A 269 -4.10 18.04 -18.30
C LEU A 269 -4.70 18.76 -17.09
N VAL A 270 -5.99 18.54 -16.86
CA VAL A 270 -6.70 19.13 -15.71
C VAL A 270 -6.73 18.12 -14.58
N SER A 271 -6.21 18.50 -13.42
CA SER A 271 -6.37 17.75 -12.18
C SER A 271 -7.50 18.35 -11.34
N ASN A 272 -8.43 17.50 -10.88
CA ASN A 272 -9.48 17.89 -9.95
C ASN A 272 -9.20 17.19 -8.62
N GLU A 273 -9.03 17.96 -7.56
CA GLU A 273 -8.88 17.43 -6.20
C GLU A 273 -10.21 16.85 -5.71
N ILE A 274 -10.18 15.63 -5.18
CA ILE A 274 -11.30 14.93 -4.58
C ILE A 274 -11.12 14.98 -3.07
N THR A 275 -11.81 15.92 -2.41
CA THR A 275 -11.81 16.02 -0.95
C THR A 275 -12.92 15.13 -0.38
N LYS A 276 -12.55 13.96 0.15
CA LYS A 276 -13.40 13.19 1.08
C LYS A 276 -12.60 12.96 2.36
N HIS A 277 -13.28 13.03 3.52
CA HIS A 277 -12.68 13.00 4.85
C HIS A 277 -11.45 12.08 4.96
N HIS A 278 -10.32 12.66 5.40
CA HIS A 278 -9.03 12.02 5.70
C HIS A 278 -8.14 11.57 4.52
N LEU A 279 -8.45 11.95 3.28
CA LEU A 279 -7.47 11.94 2.19
C LEU A 279 -6.91 13.34 2.04
N ASN A 280 -5.59 13.50 2.22
CA ASN A 280 -5.00 14.82 2.03
C ASN A 280 -5.07 15.23 0.56
N TYR A 281 -4.86 14.32 -0.42
CA TYR A 281 -5.00 14.64 -1.85
C TYR A 281 -5.24 13.40 -2.74
N LEU A 282 -6.43 13.29 -3.35
CA LEU A 282 -6.75 12.35 -4.43
C LEU A 282 -7.13 13.18 -5.67
N PHE A 283 -6.53 12.92 -6.82
CA PHE A 283 -6.77 13.66 -8.05
C PHE A 283 -7.48 12.79 -9.07
N MET A 284 -8.45 13.37 -9.77
CA MET A 284 -8.91 12.84 -11.06
C MET A 284 -8.26 13.64 -12.18
N ILE A 285 -7.49 12.98 -13.05
CA ILE A 285 -6.81 13.57 -14.19
C ILE A 285 -7.61 13.27 -15.46
N ARG A 286 -7.86 14.30 -16.28
CA ARG A 286 -8.56 14.21 -17.57
C ARG A 286 -8.08 15.28 -18.55
N GLN A 287 -8.31 15.05 -19.84
CA GLN A 287 -8.22 16.12 -20.84
C GLN A 287 -9.36 17.15 -20.64
N PRO A 288 -9.17 18.42 -21.05
CA PRO A 288 -10.22 19.43 -21.02
C PRO A 288 -11.36 19.04 -21.96
N THR A 289 -12.60 19.18 -21.50
CA THR A 289 -13.82 19.05 -22.33
C THR A 289 -14.04 20.27 -23.21
#